data_AF-A0A1E7KKK8-F1
#
_entry.id   AF-A0A1E7KKK8-F1
#
_cell.length_a   1.000
_cell.length_b   1.000
_cell.length_c   1.000
_cell.angle_alpha   90.00
_cell.angle_beta   90.00
_cell.angle_gamma   90.00
#
_symmetry.space_group_name_H-M   'P 1'
#
loop_
_entity.id
_entity.type
_entity.pdbx_description
1 polymer ?
#
loop_
_entity_poly.entity_id
_entity_poly.type
_entity_poly.pdbx_seq_one_letter_code
_entity_poly.pdbx_strand_id
1 'polypeptide(L)' 'MGIDPRELSDADLIKELETIHRTRHDTLLHAPEDALAAHSVRMTELEAEYLRRHPDRPVTPGRTREGARARET' A
#
# COMPACT_ATOMS: atom_id res chain seq x y z
N MET A 1 -7.71 17.10 5.54
CA MET A 1 -8.43 15.81 5.73
C MET A 1 -8.71 15.27 4.35
N GLY A 2 -8.08 14.15 3.98
CA GLY A 2 -8.34 13.50 2.70
C GLY A 2 -9.68 12.76 2.72
N ILE A 3 -10.18 12.39 1.55
CA ILE A 3 -11.40 11.58 1.40
C ILE A 3 -11.17 10.21 2.08
N ASP A 4 -12.20 9.65 2.71
CA ASP A 4 -12.16 8.30 3.28
C ASP A 4 -11.90 7.29 2.15
N PRO A 5 -10.93 6.36 2.29
CA PRO A 5 -10.65 5.38 1.25
C PRO A 5 -11.87 4.58 0.76
N ARG A 6 -12.88 4.39 1.62
CA ARG A 6 -14.12 3.69 1.28
C ARG A 6 -14.99 4.46 0.29
N GLU A 7 -14.82 5.79 0.21
CA GLU A 7 -15.53 6.67 -0.71
C GLU A 7 -14.80 6.82 -2.05
N LEU A 8 -13.55 6.37 -2.16
CA LEU A 8 -12.79 6.43 -3.41
C LEU A 8 -13.33 5.43 -4.44
N SER A 9 -13.35 5.84 -5.71
CA SER A 9 -13.48 4.90 -6.82
C SER A 9 -12.28 3.95 -6.86
N ASP A 10 -12.40 2.79 -7.49
CA ASP A 10 -11.26 1.86 -7.59
C ASP A 10 -10.06 2.49 -8.34
N ALA A 11 -10.33 3.24 -9.41
CA ALA A 11 -9.30 3.95 -10.15
C ALA A 11 -8.58 5.02 -9.29
N ASP A 12 -9.33 5.77 -8.48
CA ASP A 12 -8.74 6.78 -7.59
C ASP A 12 -7.95 6.13 -6.44
N LEU A 13 -8.46 5.02 -5.89
CA LEU A 13 -7.76 4.25 -4.86
C LEU A 13 -6.39 3.76 -5.36
N ILE A 14 -6.34 3.19 -6.56
CA ILE A 14 -5.08 2.73 -7.18
C ILE A 14 -4.11 3.91 -7.39
N LYS A 15 -4.62 5.03 -7.92
CA LYS A 15 -3.82 6.24 -8.16
C LYS A 15 -3.25 6.83 -6.86
N GLU A 16 -4.05 6.84 -5.79
CA GLU A 16 -3.58 7.29 -4.47
C GLU A 16 -2.52 6.34 -3.90
N LEU A 17 -2.71 5.02 -4.01
CA LEU A 17 -1.72 4.02 -3.59
C LEU A 17 -0.39 4.17 -4.32
N GLU A 18 -0.41 4.35 -5.63
CA GLU A 18 0.81 4.62 -6.42
C GLU A 18 1.52 5.88 -5.94
N THR A 19 0.75 6.94 -5.69
CA THR A 19 1.29 8.24 -5.26
C THR A 19 1.92 8.15 -3.87
N ILE A 20 1.23 7.53 -2.91
CA ILE A 20 1.69 7.45 -1.51
C ILE A 20 2.90 6.52 -1.38
N HIS A 21 2.97 5.45 -2.17
CA HIS A 21 4.16 4.60 -2.22
C HIS A 21 5.36 5.31 -2.85
N ARG A 22 5.15 6.08 -3.93
CA ARG A 22 6.23 6.82 -4.60
C ARG A 22 6.89 7.84 -3.67
N THR A 23 6.12 8.51 -2.82
CA THR A 23 6.64 9.56 -1.91
C THR A 23 7.11 9.02 -0.57
N ARG A 24 6.96 7.71 -0.28
CA ARG A 24 7.24 7.13 1.03
C ARG A 24 8.68 7.32 1.48
N HIS A 25 9.63 7.05 0.59
CA HIS A 25 11.04 7.12 0.95
C HIS A 25 11.49 8.56 1.22
N ASP A 26 11.04 9.50 0.38
CA ASP A 26 11.28 10.93 0.58
C ASP A 26 10.67 11.42 1.90
N THR A 27 9.43 11.04 2.19
CA THR A 27 8.76 11.38 3.46
C THR A 27 9.50 10.81 4.66
N LEU A 28 10.02 9.59 4.56
CA LEU A 28 10.80 8.94 5.62
C LEU A 28 12.10 9.69 5.92
N LEU A 29 12.80 10.17 4.90
CA LEU A 29 14.12 10.79 5.05
C LEU A 29 14.06 12.28 5.38
N HIS A 30 13.01 12.98 4.94
CA HIS A 30 13.03 14.44 4.87
C HIS A 30 11.82 15.14 5.50
N ALA A 31 10.75 14.42 5.84
CA ALA A 31 9.58 15.04 6.46
C ALA A 31 9.70 15.06 8.00
N PRO A 32 9.01 16.01 8.67
CA PRO A 32 8.85 15.98 10.12
C PRO A 32 8.15 14.70 10.60
N GLU A 33 8.36 14.32 11.86
CA GLU A 33 7.81 13.10 12.45
C GLU A 33 6.28 13.02 12.34
N ASP A 34 5.57 14.14 12.59
CA ASP A 34 4.11 14.18 12.47
C ASP A 34 3.62 13.93 11.03
N ALA A 35 4.36 14.43 10.04
CA ALA A 35 4.04 14.20 8.64
C ALA A 35 4.27 12.73 8.25
N LEU A 36 5.34 12.12 8.77
CA LEU A 36 5.61 10.70 8.58
C LEU A 36 4.51 9.83 9.23
N ALA A 37 4.05 10.19 10.43
CA ALA A 37 2.99 9.48 11.13
C ALA A 37 1.66 9.56 10.34
N ALA A 38 1.27 10.75 9.90
CA ALA A 38 0.07 10.92 9.08
C ALA A 38 0.15 10.16 7.75
N HIS A 39 1.34 10.17 7.10
CA HIS A 39 1.59 9.41 5.88
C HIS A 39 1.45 7.90 6.10
N SER A 40 2.00 7.38 7.19
CA SER A 40 1.88 5.98 7.59
C SER A 40 0.43 5.56 7.84
N VAL A 41 -0.34 6.36 8.59
CA VAL A 41 -1.77 6.07 8.83
C VAL A 41 -2.53 6.01 7.51
N ARG A 42 -2.39 7.03 6.65
CA ARG A 42 -3.10 7.06 5.36
C ARG A 42 -2.71 5.89 4.46
N MET A 43 -1.43 5.51 4.44
CA MET A 43 -0.95 4.35 3.67
C MET A 43 -1.64 3.07 4.15
N THR A 44 -1.69 2.83 5.45
CA THR A 44 -2.35 1.67 6.02
C THR A 44 -3.85 1.64 5.69
N GLU A 45 -4.54 2.78 5.75
CA GLU A 45 -5.97 2.86 5.42
C GLU A 45 -6.24 2.54 3.94
N LEU A 46 -5.43 3.08 3.02
CA LEU A 46 -5.55 2.80 1.58
C LEU A 46 -5.24 1.33 1.25
N GLU A 47 -4.20 0.76 1.87
CA GLU A 47 -3.83 -0.65 1.70
C GLU A 47 -4.93 -1.58 2.21
N ALA A 48 -5.48 -1.29 3.39
CA ALA A 48 -6.57 -2.07 3.97
C ALA A 48 -7.81 -2.06 3.05
N GLU A 49 -8.14 -0.90 2.48
CA GLU A 49 -9.24 -0.78 1.55
C GLU A 49 -9.01 -1.57 0.25
N TYR A 50 -7.80 -1.49 -0.31
CA TYR A 50 -7.45 -2.28 -1.49
C TYR A 50 -7.54 -3.78 -1.22
N LEU A 51 -7.01 -4.26 -0.09
CA LEU A 51 -7.11 -5.67 0.30
C LEU A 51 -8.55 -6.13 0.51
N ARG A 52 -9.41 -5.24 1.03
CA ARG A 52 -10.85 -5.51 1.21
C ARG A 52 -11.57 -5.66 -0.13
N ARG A 53 -11.24 -4.84 -1.14
CA ARG A 53 -11.84 -4.90 -2.48
C ARG A 53 -11.29 -6.02 -3.35
N HIS A 54 -10.03 -6.41 -3.13
CA HIS A 54 -9.29 -7.36 -3.95
C HIS A 54 -8.83 -8.58 -3.11
N PRO A 55 -9.76 -9.38 -2.55
CA PRO A 55 -9.39 -10.55 -1.74
C PRO A 55 -8.64 -11.61 -2.55
N ASP A 56 -8.96 -11.76 -3.84
CA ASP A 56 -8.35 -12.73 -4.75
C ASP A 56 -7.15 -12.16 -5.53
N ARG A 57 -6.50 -11.11 -5.01
CA ARG A 57 -5.38 -10.48 -5.72
C ARG A 57 -4.30 -11.51 -6.07
N PRO A 58 -3.72 -11.45 -7.29
CA PRO A 58 -2.68 -12.38 -7.68
C PRO A 58 -1.44 -12.20 -6.80
N VAL A 59 -1.08 -13.24 -6.05
CA VAL A 59 0.18 -13.29 -5.31
C VAL A 59 1.20 -13.99 -6.19
N THR A 60 2.29 -13.29 -6.53
CA THR A 60 3.40 -13.92 -7.24
C THR A 60 3.92 -15.09 -6.40
N PRO A 61 3.93 -16.34 -6.90
CA PRO A 61 4.35 -17.50 -6.13
C PRO A 61 5.73 -17.31 -5.52
N GLY A 62 6.63 -16.63 -6.23
CA GLY A 62 7.98 -16.39 -5.76
C GLY A 62 8.13 -15.42 -4.58
N ARG A 63 7.06 -14.67 -4.25
CA ARG A 63 6.96 -13.81 -3.07
C ARG A 63 6.28 -14.51 -1.89
N THR A 64 5.88 -15.78 -2.04
CA THR A 64 5.44 -16.61 -0.92
C THR A 64 6.63 -17.40 -0.36
N ARG A 65 6.54 -17.75 0.93
CA ARG A 65 7.53 -18.59 1.62
C ARG A 65 7.63 -19.97 0.95
N GLU A 66 6.54 -20.47 0.39
CA GLU A 66 6.45 -21.76 -0.29
C GLU A 66 7.11 -21.71 -1.67
N GLY A 67 6.77 -20.73 -2.50
CA GLY A 67 7.40 -20.58 -3.81
C GLY A 67 8.87 -20.13 -3.75
N ALA A 68 9.33 -19.57 -2.63
CA ALA A 68 10.76 -19.39 -2.37
C ALA A 68 11.49 -20.73 -2.20
N ARG A 69 10.92 -21.68 -1.43
CA ARG A 69 11.50 -23.02 -1.24
C ARG A 69 11.48 -23.85 -2.52
N ALA A 70 10.42 -23.74 -3.33
CA ALA A 70 10.29 -24.48 -4.58
C ALA A 70 11.32 -24.08 -5.66
N ARG A 71 12.04 -22.95 -5.49
CA ARG A 71 13.14 -22.56 -6.39
C ARG A 71 14.50 -23.13 -6.01
N GLU A 72 14.64 -23.61 -4.77
CA GLU A 72 15.91 -24.14 -4.24
C GLU A 72 16.05 -25.66 -4.42
N THR A 73 15.01 -26.33 -4.93
CA THR A 73 14.95 -27.78 -5.23
C THR A 73 14.93 -27.98 -6.74
#